data_AF-A0A8J4V5Y0-F1
#
_entry.id   AF-A0A8J4V5Y0-F1
#
_cell.length_a   1.000
_cell.length_b   1.000
_cell.length_c   1.000
_cell.angle_alpha   90.00
_cell.angle_beta   90.00
_cell.angle_gamma   90.00
#
_symmetry.space_group_name_H-M   'P 1'
#
loop_
_entity.id
_entity.type
_entity.pdbx_description
1 polymer ?
#
loop_
_entity_poly.entity_id
_entity_poly.type
_entity_poly.pdbx_seq_one_letter_code
_entity_poly.pdbx_strand_id
1 'polypeptide(L)'
;LSNIQWAAFILLCVGCSTTQLKTNSDAVLQTSVEGWLMAIVMALLSGFAGVYTEAIIKKRPSRNINVQNFWLYIFGMVFNAVAIVTQDFDAVMNEGFFHGYSFIIILMILNHALSGLAVSMVMKHADNIVKVYSTSVAMLFTAFASYFLFGFNLSLPFILGTITVAVSIITKSVIYLS
;
A
#
# COMPACT_ATOMS: atom_id res chain seq x y z
N LEU A 1 9.69 0.25 20.30
CA LEU A 1 9.91 -0.98 19.51
C LEU A 1 11.05 -1.74 20.14
N SER A 2 10.86 -3.03 20.46
CA SER A 2 11.96 -3.88 20.94
C SER A 2 12.90 -4.27 19.79
N ASN A 3 14.10 -4.75 20.11
CA ASN A 3 15.06 -5.23 19.10
C ASN A 3 14.46 -6.33 18.20
N ILE A 4 13.61 -7.19 18.76
CA ILE A 4 12.94 -8.26 18.01
C ILE A 4 11.85 -7.67 17.08
N GLN A 5 11.14 -6.62 17.52
CA GLN A 5 10.17 -5.94 16.65
C GLN A 5 10.87 -5.23 15.47
N TRP A 6 12.04 -4.63 15.69
CA TRP A 6 12.86 -4.07 14.62
C TRP A 6 13.34 -5.15 13.64
N ALA A 7 13.81 -6.29 14.13
CA ALA A 7 14.19 -7.42 13.29
C ALA A 7 13.01 -7.91 12.44
N ALA A 8 11.81 -8.02 13.01
CA ALA A 8 10.60 -8.39 12.29
C ALA A 8 10.27 -7.40 11.15
N PHE A 9 10.43 -6.10 11.36
CA PHE A 9 10.23 -5.11 10.29
C PHE A 9 11.23 -5.24 9.15
N ILE A 10 12.50 -5.46 9.48
CA ILE A 10 13.54 -5.67 8.46
C ILE A 10 13.21 -6.92 7.64
N LEU A 11 12.82 -8.02 8.31
CA LEU A 11 12.38 -9.24 7.63
C LEU A 11 11.15 -8.99 6.74
N LEU A 12 10.19 -8.18 7.19
CA LEU A 12 9.02 -7.83 6.38
C LEU A 12 9.44 -7.10 5.10
N CYS A 13 10.32 -6.11 5.24
CA CYS A 13 10.83 -5.32 4.12
C CYS A 13 11.61 -6.18 3.12
N VAL A 14 12.51 -7.04 3.60
CA VAL A 14 13.28 -7.98 2.77
C VAL A 14 12.35 -8.96 2.08
N GLY A 15 11.40 -9.54 2.80
CA GLY A 15 10.42 -10.48 2.25
C GLY A 15 9.58 -9.84 1.14
N CYS A 16 8.96 -8.68 1.39
CA CYS A 16 8.18 -7.93 0.40
C CYS A 16 9.03 -7.50 -0.81
N SER A 17 10.28 -7.10 -0.61
CA SER A 17 11.17 -6.76 -1.73
C SER A 17 11.50 -8.00 -2.57
N THR A 18 11.72 -9.15 -1.92
CA THR A 18 12.04 -10.41 -2.58
C THR A 18 10.85 -10.93 -3.39
N THR A 19 9.61 -10.77 -2.89
CA THR A 19 8.41 -11.14 -3.66
C THR A 19 8.23 -10.33 -4.94
N GLN A 20 8.80 -9.14 -5.02
CA GLN A 20 8.70 -8.26 -6.18
C GLN A 20 9.82 -8.47 -7.21
N LEU A 21 10.78 -9.36 -6.93
CA LEU A 21 11.87 -9.66 -7.87
C LEU A 21 11.36 -10.42 -9.09
N LYS A 22 11.74 -9.95 -10.28
CA LYS A 22 11.49 -10.64 -11.55
C LYS A 22 12.74 -11.42 -11.94
N THR A 23 12.62 -12.75 -12.05
CA THR A 23 13.75 -13.69 -12.26
C THR A 23 14.54 -13.49 -13.57
N ASN A 24 13.99 -12.77 -14.56
CA ASN A 24 14.61 -12.56 -15.88
C ASN A 24 14.64 -11.08 -16.28
N SER A 25 14.91 -10.16 -15.35
CA SER A 25 14.91 -8.73 -15.64
C SER A 25 16.17 -8.04 -15.12
N ASP A 26 17.00 -7.56 -16.05
CA ASP A 26 18.17 -6.71 -15.77
C ASP A 26 17.80 -5.23 -15.55
N ALA A 27 16.50 -4.91 -15.52
CA ALA A 27 15.98 -3.55 -15.48
C ALA A 27 16.44 -2.75 -14.23
N VAL A 28 16.74 -3.43 -13.12
CA VAL A 28 17.24 -2.80 -11.90
C VAL A 28 18.61 -2.14 -12.13
N LEU A 29 19.49 -2.78 -12.90
CA LEU A 29 20.81 -2.26 -13.23
C LEU A 29 20.76 -1.12 -14.26
N GLN A 30 19.65 -1.00 -14.99
CA GLN A 30 19.42 0.05 -15.98
C GLN A 30 18.63 1.25 -15.43
N THR A 31 18.23 1.21 -14.15
CA THR A 31 17.46 2.31 -13.55
C THR A 31 18.35 3.53 -13.36
N SER A 32 17.91 4.69 -13.89
CA SER A 32 18.65 5.95 -13.79
C SER A 32 18.79 6.41 -12.33
N VAL A 33 19.81 7.22 -12.04
CA VAL A 33 20.01 7.82 -10.71
C VAL A 33 18.78 8.64 -10.28
N GLU A 34 18.13 9.31 -11.22
CA GLU A 34 16.88 10.05 -10.98
C GLU A 34 15.75 9.11 -10.52
N GLY A 35 15.60 7.94 -11.15
CA GLY A 35 14.61 6.94 -10.73
C GLY A 35 14.83 6.47 -9.30
N TRP A 36 16.08 6.22 -8.90
CA TRP A 36 16.43 5.87 -7.53
C TRP A 36 16.12 6.99 -6.52
N LEU A 37 16.44 8.24 -6.86
CA LEU A 37 16.14 9.40 -6.01
C LEU A 37 14.63 9.57 -5.81
N MET A 38 13.85 9.47 -6.89
CA MET A 38 12.39 9.56 -6.82
C MET A 38 11.80 8.43 -5.96
N ALA A 39 12.29 7.20 -6.11
CA ALA A 39 11.82 6.06 -5.30
C ALA A 39 12.07 6.28 -3.79
N ILE A 40 13.24 6.80 -3.42
CA ILE A 40 13.57 7.12 -2.02
C ILE A 40 12.65 8.22 -1.48
N VAL A 41 12.45 9.30 -2.25
CA VAL A 41 11.55 10.40 -1.87
C VAL A 41 10.11 9.90 -1.69
N MET A 42 9.61 9.07 -2.61
CA MET A 42 8.29 8.48 -2.51
C MET A 42 8.14 7.58 -1.28
N ALA A 43 9.15 6.77 -0.95
CA ALA A 43 9.13 5.92 0.24
C ALA A 43 9.06 6.75 1.53
N LEU A 44 9.85 7.83 1.63
CA LEU A 44 9.84 8.73 2.78
C LEU A 44 8.49 9.45 2.92
N LEU A 45 7.96 10.00 1.82
CA LEU A 45 6.66 10.68 1.81
C LEU A 45 5.52 9.72 2.17
N SER A 46 5.53 8.49 1.66
CA SER A 46 4.53 7.46 1.98
C SER A 46 4.55 7.10 3.47
N GLY A 47 5.76 6.88 4.04
CA GLY A 47 5.93 6.63 5.46
C GLY A 47 5.43 7.78 6.33
N PHE A 48 5.83 9.01 6.00
CA PHE A 48 5.41 10.22 6.70
C PHE A 48 3.90 10.44 6.63
N ALA A 49 3.30 10.34 5.44
CA ALA A 49 1.87 10.51 5.25
C ALA A 49 1.06 9.51 6.09
N GLY A 50 1.50 8.25 6.17
CA GLY A 50 0.88 7.23 7.02
C GLY A 50 0.89 7.61 8.50
N VAL A 51 2.07 7.95 9.04
CA VAL A 51 2.23 8.33 10.46
C VAL A 51 1.49 9.63 10.78
N TYR A 52 1.53 10.61 9.87
CA TYR A 52 0.85 11.89 10.05
C TYR A 52 -0.68 11.74 10.03
N THR A 53 -1.21 10.89 9.14
CA THR A 53 -2.64 10.54 9.11
C THR A 53 -3.07 9.88 10.42
N GLU A 54 -2.26 8.95 10.95
CA GLU A 54 -2.49 8.34 12.27
C GLU A 54 -2.59 9.40 13.36
N ALA A 55 -1.60 10.31 13.39
CA ALA A 55 -1.50 11.35 14.40
C ALA A 55 -2.72 12.29 14.36
N ILE A 56 -3.19 12.69 13.18
CA ILE A 56 -4.39 13.52 13.03
C ILE A 56 -5.63 12.79 13.56
N ILE A 57 -5.84 11.54 13.14
CA ILE A 57 -7.03 10.75 13.51
C ILE A 57 -7.07 10.56 15.04
N LYS A 58 -5.93 10.21 15.64
CA LYS A 58 -5.81 9.95 17.08
C LYS A 58 -5.81 11.21 17.95
N LYS A 59 -5.47 12.38 17.41
CA LYS A 59 -5.53 13.67 18.14
C LYS A 59 -6.95 14.06 18.58
N ARG A 60 -7.99 13.51 17.94
CA ARG A 60 -9.41 13.76 18.29
C ARG A 60 -10.19 12.45 18.41
N PRO A 61 -9.97 11.66 19.47
CA PRO A 61 -10.49 10.29 19.58
C PRO A 61 -12.03 10.23 19.61
N SER A 62 -12.69 11.24 20.18
CA SER A 62 -14.14 11.34 20.27
C SER A 62 -14.82 11.66 18.93
N ARG A 63 -14.08 12.09 17.91
CA ARG A 63 -14.65 12.46 16.61
C ARG A 63 -14.96 11.22 15.77
N ASN A 64 -16.14 11.22 15.16
CA ASN A 64 -16.54 10.17 14.23
C ASN A 64 -15.53 10.07 13.07
N ILE A 65 -15.07 8.86 12.77
CA ILE A 65 -14.05 8.61 11.73
C ILE A 65 -14.54 9.04 10.35
N ASN A 66 -15.83 8.89 10.07
CA ASN A 66 -16.41 9.27 8.78
C ASN A 66 -16.30 10.78 8.54
N VAL A 67 -16.43 11.60 9.59
CA VAL A 67 -16.23 13.05 9.50
C VAL A 67 -14.76 13.40 9.26
N GLN A 68 -13.83 12.65 9.85
CA GLN A 68 -12.39 12.86 9.62
C GLN A 68 -12.01 12.47 8.20
N ASN A 69 -12.52 11.34 7.72
CA ASN A 69 -12.37 10.86 6.36
C ASN A 69 -12.98 11.81 5.34
N PHE A 70 -14.17 12.37 5.62
CA PHE A 70 -14.81 13.35 4.74
C PHE A 70 -13.88 14.52 4.42
N TRP A 71 -13.29 15.14 5.45
CA TRP A 71 -12.35 16.24 5.24
C TRP A 71 -11.07 15.79 4.54
N LEU A 72 -10.51 14.65 4.93
CA LEU A 72 -9.30 14.09 4.31
C LEU A 72 -9.50 13.83 2.81
N TYR A 73 -10.63 13.24 2.44
CA TYR A 73 -10.94 12.91 1.05
C TYR A 73 -11.32 14.13 0.22
N ILE A 74 -11.93 15.18 0.81
CA ILE A 74 -12.12 16.45 0.10
C ILE A 74 -10.79 17.05 -0.32
N PHE A 75 -9.81 17.14 0.59
CA PHE A 75 -8.48 17.62 0.21
C PHE A 75 -7.82 16.71 -0.83
N GLY A 76 -7.96 15.39 -0.67
CA GLY A 76 -7.50 14.42 -1.67
C GLY A 76 -8.11 14.64 -3.05
N MET A 77 -9.41 14.89 -3.14
CA MET A 77 -10.10 15.19 -4.40
C MET A 77 -9.57 16.48 -5.04
N VAL A 78 -9.36 17.54 -4.25
CA VAL A 78 -8.79 18.80 -4.75
C VAL A 78 -7.38 18.59 -5.31
N PHE A 79 -6.50 17.88 -4.60
CA PHE A 79 -5.15 17.61 -5.10
C PHE A 79 -5.15 16.75 -6.37
N ASN A 80 -6.02 15.74 -6.45
CA ASN A 80 -6.15 14.92 -7.67
C ASN A 80 -6.73 15.72 -8.84
N ALA A 81 -7.68 16.63 -8.60
CA ALA A 81 -8.21 17.53 -9.63
C ALA A 81 -7.12 18.47 -10.16
N VAL A 82 -6.27 19.00 -9.29
CA VAL A 82 -5.10 19.80 -9.72
C VAL A 82 -4.15 18.97 -10.55
N ALA A 83 -3.84 17.72 -10.15
CA ALA A 83 -2.99 16.82 -10.91
C ALA A 83 -3.56 16.55 -12.32
N ILE A 84 -4.87 16.31 -12.43
CA ILE A 84 -5.54 16.13 -13.71
C ILE A 84 -5.38 17.38 -14.60
N VAL A 85 -5.57 18.58 -14.03
CA VAL A 85 -5.45 19.84 -14.79
C VAL A 85 -4.00 20.14 -15.18
N THR A 86 -3.00 19.69 -14.43
CA THR A 86 -1.60 19.99 -14.74
C THR A 86 -0.89 18.91 -15.55
N GLN A 87 -1.32 17.65 -15.45
CA GLN A 87 -0.65 16.50 -16.05
C GLN A 87 -1.44 15.88 -17.20
N ASP A 88 -2.78 15.86 -17.10
CA ASP A 88 -3.65 15.08 -17.99
C ASP A 88 -4.71 15.94 -18.72
N PHE A 89 -4.58 17.26 -18.72
CA PHE A 89 -5.61 18.18 -19.21
C PHE A 89 -6.00 17.92 -20.67
N ASP A 90 -5.01 17.78 -21.55
CA ASP A 90 -5.25 17.57 -22.98
C ASP A 90 -5.95 16.24 -23.25
N ALA A 91 -5.57 15.17 -22.53
CA ALA A 91 -6.22 13.87 -22.66
C ALA A 91 -7.69 13.94 -22.22
N VAL A 92 -7.96 14.57 -21.06
CA VAL A 92 -9.32 14.71 -20.53
C VAL A 92 -10.19 15.61 -21.41
N MET A 93 -9.64 16.67 -22.00
CA MET A 93 -10.40 17.59 -22.85
C MET A 93 -10.77 16.95 -24.20
N ASN A 94 -9.87 16.16 -24.77
CA ASN A 94 -10.07 15.55 -26.09
C ASN A 94 -10.92 14.27 -26.05
N GLU A 95 -10.72 13.42 -25.05
CA GLU A 95 -11.37 12.10 -24.97
C GLU A 95 -12.54 12.06 -23.97
N GLY A 96 -12.54 12.97 -23.00
CA GLY A 96 -13.47 13.03 -21.88
C GLY A 96 -12.97 12.29 -20.63
N PHE A 97 -13.34 12.78 -19.44
CA PHE A 97 -12.87 12.24 -18.16
C PHE A 97 -13.18 10.75 -17.94
N PHE A 98 -14.33 10.28 -18.44
CA PHE A 98 -14.78 8.89 -18.29
C PHE A 98 -14.42 8.01 -19.50
N HIS A 99 -13.54 8.49 -20.39
CA HIS A 99 -13.12 7.69 -21.54
C HIS A 99 -12.43 6.39 -21.10
N GLY A 100 -12.79 5.27 -21.74
CA GLY A 100 -12.23 3.96 -21.44
C GLY A 100 -12.71 3.30 -20.14
N TYR A 101 -13.65 3.90 -19.41
CA TYR A 101 -14.19 3.30 -18.18
C TYR A 101 -15.03 2.06 -18.52
N SER A 102 -14.56 0.90 -18.07
CA SER A 102 -15.26 -0.38 -18.16
C SER A 102 -15.89 -0.75 -16.83
N PHE A 103 -16.79 -1.76 -16.83
CA PHE A 103 -17.38 -2.29 -15.60
C PHE A 103 -16.32 -2.74 -14.58
N ILE A 104 -15.21 -3.33 -15.05
CA ILE A 104 -14.10 -3.76 -14.20
C ILE A 104 -13.41 -2.56 -13.52
N ILE A 105 -13.26 -1.44 -14.23
CA ILE A 105 -12.68 -0.21 -13.66
C ILE A 105 -13.58 0.35 -12.57
N ILE A 106 -14.89 0.35 -12.76
CA ILE A 106 -15.85 0.80 -11.72
C ILE A 106 -15.73 -0.09 -10.47
N LEU A 107 -15.65 -1.42 -10.64
CA LEU A 107 -15.42 -2.34 -9.51
C LEU A 107 -14.09 -2.07 -8.80
N MET A 108 -13.03 -1.78 -9.55
CA MET A 108 -11.72 -1.42 -9.01
C MET A 108 -11.79 -0.14 -8.17
N ILE A 109 -12.47 0.91 -8.68
CA ILE A 109 -12.68 2.17 -7.95
C ILE A 109 -13.42 1.93 -6.63
N LEU A 110 -14.51 1.16 -6.67
CA LEU A 110 -15.26 0.80 -5.45
C LEU A 110 -14.40 0.01 -4.46
N ASN A 111 -13.62 -0.95 -4.94
CA ASN A 111 -12.72 -1.74 -4.10
C ASN A 111 -11.63 -0.86 -3.44
N HIS A 112 -11.05 0.09 -4.18
CA HIS A 112 -10.08 1.03 -3.62
C HIS A 112 -10.71 1.98 -2.60
N ALA A 113 -11.93 2.46 -2.84
CA ALA A 113 -12.66 3.30 -1.88
C ALA A 113 -12.93 2.55 -0.57
N LEU A 114 -13.41 1.30 -0.65
CA LEU A 114 -13.61 0.44 0.52
C LEU A 114 -12.30 0.15 1.26
N SER A 115 -11.22 -0.10 0.52
CA SER A 115 -9.89 -0.32 1.10
C SER A 115 -9.39 0.92 1.85
N GLY A 116 -9.60 2.13 1.31
CA GLY A 116 -9.26 3.39 1.98
C GLY A 116 -10.05 3.60 3.29
N LEU A 117 -11.35 3.27 3.29
CA LEU A 117 -12.17 3.28 4.49
C LEU A 117 -11.69 2.25 5.52
N ALA A 118 -11.39 1.01 5.09
CA ALA A 118 -10.86 -0.03 5.97
C ALA A 118 -9.52 0.40 6.60
N VAL A 119 -8.60 0.95 5.80
CA VAL A 119 -7.32 1.49 6.30
C VAL A 119 -7.57 2.57 7.35
N SER A 120 -8.47 3.53 7.11
CA SER A 120 -8.77 4.57 8.10
C SER A 120 -9.28 4.01 9.44
N MET A 121 -10.06 2.93 9.40
CA MET A 121 -10.54 2.24 10.61
C MET A 121 -9.41 1.52 11.34
N VAL A 122 -8.49 0.87 10.62
CA VAL A 122 -7.28 0.28 11.20
C VAL A 122 -6.43 1.36 11.86
N MET A 123 -6.21 2.50 11.21
CA MET A 123 -5.44 3.61 11.78
C MET A 123 -6.08 4.22 13.03
N LYS A 124 -7.43 4.23 13.09
CA LYS A 124 -8.16 4.75 14.26
C LYS A 124 -8.06 3.82 15.48
N HIS A 125 -8.18 2.52 15.28
CA HIS A 125 -8.32 1.55 16.39
C HIS A 125 -7.05 0.78 16.70
N ALA A 126 -6.10 0.73 15.76
CA ALA A 126 -4.79 0.13 15.92
C ALA A 126 -3.73 1.21 15.65
N ASP A 127 -2.80 0.99 14.73
CA ASP A 127 -1.73 1.91 14.37
C ASP A 127 -1.26 1.67 12.92
N ASN A 128 -0.35 2.53 12.43
CA ASN A 128 0.23 2.42 11.10
C ASN A 128 1.05 1.12 10.91
N ILE A 129 1.58 0.56 11.99
CA ILE A 129 2.35 -0.68 11.96
C ILE A 129 1.42 -1.85 11.62
N VAL A 130 0.31 -1.97 12.34
CA VAL A 130 -0.72 -2.99 12.07
C VAL A 130 -1.24 -2.84 10.64
N LYS A 131 -1.48 -1.62 10.16
CA LYS A 131 -1.86 -1.38 8.75
C LYS A 131 -0.86 -1.99 7.75
N VAL A 132 0.45 -1.78 7.96
CA VAL A 132 1.49 -2.34 7.08
C VAL A 132 1.47 -3.87 7.11
N TYR A 133 1.43 -4.47 8.30
CA TYR A 133 1.35 -5.93 8.44
C TYR A 133 0.05 -6.52 7.84
N SER A 134 -1.10 -5.87 8.02
CA SER A 134 -2.36 -6.29 7.40
C SER A 134 -2.29 -6.24 5.87
N THR A 135 -1.62 -5.24 5.31
CA THR A 135 -1.40 -5.14 3.85
C THR A 135 -0.51 -6.28 3.36
N SER A 136 0.55 -6.64 4.10
CA SER A 136 1.40 -7.78 3.76
C SER A 136 0.65 -9.12 3.84
N VAL A 137 -0.23 -9.30 4.84
CA VAL A 137 -1.11 -10.48 4.92
C VAL A 137 -2.05 -10.54 3.71
N ALA A 138 -2.70 -9.42 3.36
CA ALA A 138 -3.56 -9.35 2.19
C ALA A 138 -2.81 -9.73 0.90
N MET A 139 -1.57 -9.27 0.74
CA MET A 139 -0.70 -9.64 -0.38
C MET A 139 -0.51 -11.17 -0.48
N LEU A 140 -0.29 -11.87 0.64
CA LEU A 140 -0.17 -13.33 0.65
C LEU A 140 -1.47 -14.02 0.23
N PHE A 141 -2.62 -13.55 0.73
CA PHE A 141 -3.92 -14.08 0.31
C PHE A 141 -4.20 -13.83 -1.17
N THR A 142 -3.88 -12.64 -1.67
CA THR A 142 -4.02 -12.31 -3.09
C THR A 142 -3.14 -13.21 -3.95
N ALA A 143 -1.91 -13.50 -3.52
CA ALA A 143 -1.02 -14.41 -4.21
C ALA A 143 -1.58 -15.84 -4.28
N PHE A 144 -2.06 -16.34 -3.14
CA PHE A 144 -2.70 -17.65 -3.05
C PHE A 144 -3.93 -17.73 -3.96
N ALA A 145 -4.83 -16.75 -3.87
CA ALA A 145 -6.01 -16.68 -4.73
C ALA A 145 -5.62 -16.60 -6.22
N SER A 146 -4.58 -15.84 -6.55
CA SER A 146 -4.13 -15.69 -7.94
C SER A 146 -3.53 -16.97 -8.52
N TYR A 147 -2.86 -17.78 -7.70
CA TYR A 147 -2.39 -19.11 -8.12
C TYR A 147 -3.56 -20.00 -8.52
N PHE A 148 -4.62 -20.09 -7.70
CA PHE A 148 -5.76 -20.96 -7.97
C PHE A 148 -6.70 -20.44 -9.06
N LEU A 149 -6.97 -19.13 -9.08
CA LEU A 149 -7.96 -18.53 -9.98
C LEU A 149 -7.39 -18.23 -11.38
N PHE A 150 -6.12 -17.83 -11.46
CA PHE A 150 -5.51 -17.33 -12.70
C PHE A 150 -4.27 -18.12 -13.14
N GLY A 151 -3.90 -19.19 -12.41
CA GLY A 151 -2.72 -19.99 -12.74
C GLY A 151 -1.41 -19.20 -12.60
N PHE A 152 -1.33 -18.26 -11.66
CA PHE A 152 -0.16 -17.42 -11.46
C PHE A 152 1.10 -18.27 -11.19
N ASN A 153 2.15 -18.13 -12.00
CA ASN A 153 3.39 -18.90 -11.83
C ASN A 153 4.22 -18.35 -10.67
N LEU A 154 4.31 -19.14 -9.59
CA LEU A 154 5.11 -18.80 -8.41
C LEU A 154 6.61 -18.94 -8.72
N SER A 155 7.30 -17.82 -8.87
CA SER A 155 8.75 -17.81 -9.06
C SER A 155 9.47 -18.17 -7.75
N LEU A 156 10.71 -18.66 -7.84
CA LEU A 156 11.50 -18.98 -6.65
C LEU A 156 11.68 -17.76 -5.70
N PRO A 157 12.01 -16.54 -6.18
CA PRO A 157 12.05 -15.35 -5.32
C PRO A 157 10.69 -15.06 -4.65
N PHE A 158 9.59 -15.27 -5.37
CA PHE A 158 8.25 -15.07 -4.84
C PHE A 158 7.95 -16.00 -3.66
N ILE A 159 8.29 -17.28 -3.79
CA ILE A 159 8.09 -18.28 -2.73
C ILE A 159 8.96 -17.95 -1.51
N LEU A 160 10.24 -17.68 -1.72
CA LEU A 160 11.16 -17.33 -0.64
C LEU A 160 10.71 -16.07 0.10
N GLY A 161 10.37 -15.01 -0.63
CA GLY A 161 9.87 -13.76 -0.07
C GLY A 161 8.59 -13.96 0.72
N THR A 162 7.65 -14.77 0.21
CA THR A 162 6.39 -15.11 0.89
C THR A 162 6.64 -15.81 2.23
N ILE A 163 7.58 -16.77 2.26
CA ILE A 163 7.98 -17.45 3.50
C ILE A 163 8.58 -16.45 4.49
N THR A 164 9.47 -15.55 4.03
CA THR A 164 10.07 -14.52 4.90
C THR A 164 9.01 -13.56 5.46
N VAL A 165 8.04 -13.13 4.66
CA VAL A 165 6.91 -12.30 5.12
C VAL A 165 6.09 -13.05 6.16
N ALA A 166 5.77 -14.33 5.94
CA ALA A 166 5.03 -15.15 6.88
C ALA A 166 5.76 -15.29 8.23
N VAL A 167 7.08 -15.53 8.21
CA VAL A 167 7.92 -15.57 9.43
C VAL A 167 7.87 -14.24 10.16
N SER A 168 8.03 -13.11 9.47
CA SER A 168 7.94 -11.77 10.08
C SER A 168 6.59 -11.55 10.78
N ILE A 169 5.48 -11.93 10.14
CA ILE A 169 4.14 -11.82 10.71
C ILE A 169 4.01 -12.67 11.98
N ILE A 170 4.46 -13.93 11.93
CA ILE A 170 4.40 -14.84 13.09
C ILE A 170 5.23 -14.29 14.25
N THR A 171 6.46 -13.84 13.99
CA THR A 171 7.33 -13.22 15.00
C THR A 171 6.66 -12.00 15.63
N LYS A 172 6.05 -11.12 14.84
CA LYS A 172 5.35 -9.94 15.36
C LYS A 172 4.14 -10.31 16.21
N SER A 173 3.37 -11.32 15.80
CA SER A 173 2.18 -11.80 16.51
C SER A 173 2.53 -12.43 17.86
N VAL A 174 3.57 -13.27 17.91
CA VAL A 174 4.05 -13.89 19.17
C VAL A 174 4.44 -12.83 20.18
N ILE A 175 5.16 -11.78 19.76
CA ILE A 175 5.57 -10.66 20.64
C ILE A 175 4.37 -9.85 21.15
N TYR A 176 3.27 -9.81 20.39
CA TYR A 176 2.07 -9.08 20.83
C TYR A 176 1.27 -9.87 21.86
N LEU A 177 1.39 -11.19 21.87
CA LEU A 177 0.70 -12.09 22.80
C LEU A 177 1.50 -12.38 24.09
N SER A 178 2.81 -12.11 24.09
CA SER A 178 3.71 -12.21 25.25
C SER A 178 3.77 -10.91 26.05
#